data_AF-A0A8T4ZI35-F1
#
_entry.id   AF-A0A8T4ZI35-F1
#
_cell.length_a   1.000
_cell.length_b   1.000
_cell.length_c   1.000
_cell.angle_alpha   90.00
_cell.angle_beta   90.00
_cell.angle_gamma   90.00
#
_symmetry.space_group_name_H-M   'P 1'
#
loop_
_entity.id
_entity.type
_entity.pdbx_description
1 polymer ?
#
loop_
_entity_poly.entity_id
_entity_poly.type
_entity_poly.pdbx_seq_one_letter_code
_entity_poly.pdbx_strand_id
1 'polypeptide(L)'
;MRGRVVLGSTLLILGFIIYQLGTTMLIAPGSHLSDLAKKFVIQLISNQTSETIIIVLQYGGGIIAVIGLVIAITGISANGEINSIKSSLRRLEPRIQNLPTSQPKTQTSTCRFCGAEIALNDLFCPGCGRSKI
;
A
#
# COMPACT_ATOMS: atom_id res chain seq x y z
N MET A 1 1.71 -8.46 -6.90
CA MET A 1 0.94 -9.53 -6.21
C MET A 1 1.87 -10.61 -5.69
N ARG A 2 2.48 -11.44 -6.55
CA ARG A 2 3.44 -12.48 -6.11
C ARG A 2 4.72 -11.91 -5.50
N GLY A 3 5.24 -10.81 -6.02
CA GLY A 3 6.54 -10.26 -5.60
C GLY A 3 6.67 -10.00 -4.10
N ARG A 4 5.67 -9.38 -3.44
CA ARG A 4 5.74 -9.06 -2.01
C ARG A 4 5.60 -10.29 -1.12
N VAL A 5 4.71 -11.23 -1.48
CA VAL A 5 4.54 -12.49 -0.74
C VAL A 5 5.76 -13.37 -0.93
N VAL A 6 6.27 -13.51 -2.15
CA VAL A 6 7.50 -14.25 -2.45
C VAL A 6 8.68 -13.64 -1.69
N LEU A 7 8.84 -12.32 -1.71
CA LEU A 7 9.90 -11.64 -0.97
C LEU A 7 9.78 -11.90 0.53
N GLY A 8 8.59 -11.75 1.12
CA GLY A 8 8.32 -12.02 2.53
C GLY A 8 8.63 -13.47 2.92
N SER A 9 8.17 -14.44 2.12
CA SER A 9 8.47 -15.86 2.33
C SER A 9 9.96 -16.17 2.21
N THR A 10 10.67 -15.58 1.23
CA THR A 10 12.12 -15.79 1.10
C THR A 10 12.90 -15.21 2.28
N LEU A 11 12.52 -14.04 2.79
CA LEU A 11 13.10 -13.43 3.99
C LEU A 11 12.81 -14.26 5.24
N LEU A 12 11.60 -14.80 5.36
CA LEU A 12 11.22 -15.69 6.47
C LEU A 12 12.10 -16.95 6.48
N ILE A 13 12.19 -17.65 5.34
CA ILE A 13 12.99 -18.87 5.22
C ILE A 13 14.47 -18.58 5.51
N LEU A 14 15.02 -17.51 4.92
CA LEU A 14 16.41 -17.12 5.14
C LEU A 14 16.67 -16.77 6.60
N GLY A 15 15.80 -15.96 7.23
CA GLY A 15 15.91 -15.61 8.64
C GLY A 15 15.86 -16.83 9.56
N PHE A 16 14.99 -17.81 9.26
CA PHE A 16 14.88 -19.03 10.03
C PHE A 16 16.13 -19.92 9.89
N ILE A 17 16.72 -20.01 8.69
CA ILE A 17 18.00 -20.71 8.48
C ILE A 17 19.11 -20.07 9.33
N ILE A 18 19.21 -18.74 9.31
CA ILE A 18 20.21 -18.00 10.10
C ILE A 18 19.99 -18.23 11.60
N TYR A 19 18.74 -18.20 12.08
CA TYR A 19 18.37 -18.47 13.47
C TYR A 19 18.76 -19.90 13.90
N GLN A 20 18.48 -20.89 13.06
CA GLN A 20 18.82 -22.30 13.32
C GLN A 20 20.34 -22.52 13.35
N LEU A 21 21.10 -21.84 12.50
CA LEU A 21 22.58 -21.90 12.52
C LEU A 21 23.16 -21.33 13.81
N GLY A 22 22.66 -20.18 14.28
CA GLY A 22 23.06 -19.60 15.57
C GLY A 22 22.78 -20.56 16.73
N THR A 23 21.60 -21.16 16.73
CA THR A 23 21.18 -22.12 17.77
C THR A 23 22.01 -23.42 17.73
N THR A 24 22.32 -23.93 16.53
CA THR A 24 23.14 -25.14 16.35
C THR A 24 24.56 -24.96 16.86
N MET A 25 25.15 -23.77 16.66
CA MET A 25 26.47 -23.44 17.21
C MET A 25 26.48 -23.39 18.73
N LEU A 26 25.37 -22.99 19.35
CA LEU A 26 25.23 -22.93 20.80
C LEU A 26 25.11 -24.33 21.42
N ILE A 27 24.34 -25.23 20.79
CA ILE A 27 24.02 -26.55 21.35
C ILE A 27 25.12 -27.58 21.07
N ALA A 28 25.77 -27.53 19.90
CA ALA A 28 26.73 -28.55 19.47
C ALA A 28 28.05 -27.94 18.96
N PRO A 29 28.88 -27.37 19.85
CA PRO A 29 30.06 -26.58 19.48
C PRO A 29 31.19 -27.37 18.78
N GLY A 30 31.15 -28.72 18.76
CA GLY A 30 32.19 -29.58 18.17
C GLY A 30 31.74 -30.49 17.01
N SER A 31 30.55 -30.26 16.44
CA SER A 31 30.12 -31.00 15.25
C SER A 31 30.80 -30.46 13.98
N HIS A 32 31.11 -31.32 13.00
CA HIS A 32 31.69 -30.89 11.71
C HIS A 32 30.85 -29.80 11.00
N LEU A 33 29.54 -29.78 11.25
CA LEU A 33 28.62 -28.75 10.77
C LEU A 33 28.84 -27.40 11.43
N SER A 34 29.13 -27.36 12.74
CA SER A 34 29.41 -26.11 13.44
C SER A 34 30.73 -25.50 12.95
N ASP A 35 31.73 -26.32 12.64
CA ASP A 35 33.02 -25.87 12.11
C ASP A 35 32.88 -25.30 10.69
N LEU A 36 32.12 -25.97 9.82
CA LEU A 36 31.82 -25.46 8.48
C LEU A 36 31.05 -24.14 8.55
N ALA A 37 30.03 -24.08 9.42
CA ALA A 37 29.24 -22.89 9.61
C ALA A 37 30.10 -21.75 10.21
N LYS A 38 31.04 -22.04 11.13
CA LYS A 38 31.96 -21.03 11.69
C LYS A 38 32.83 -20.43 10.59
N LYS A 39 33.42 -21.28 9.75
CA LYS A 39 34.23 -20.82 8.60
C LYS A 39 33.42 -19.96 7.64
N PHE A 40 32.20 -20.38 7.32
CA PHE A 40 31.31 -19.62 6.43
C PHE A 40 30.93 -18.26 7.03
N VAL A 41 30.58 -18.23 8.33
CA VAL A 41 30.18 -16.99 9.01
C VAL A 41 31.38 -16.06 9.22
N ILE A 42 32.56 -16.56 9.57
CA ILE A 42 33.79 -15.75 9.71
C ILE A 42 34.19 -15.15 8.35
N GLN A 43 34.02 -15.90 7.27
CA GLN A 43 34.30 -15.39 5.92
C GLN A 43 33.27 -14.33 5.48
N LEU A 44 32.02 -14.47 5.91
CA LEU A 44 30.96 -13.52 5.59
C LEU A 44 31.00 -12.26 6.49
N ILE A 45 31.42 -12.40 7.74
CA ILE A 45 31.45 -11.36 8.76
C ILE A 45 32.87 -11.31 9.34
N SER A 46 33.69 -10.43 8.76
CA SER A 46 35.11 -10.30 9.06
C SER A 46 35.36 -10.01 10.56
N ASN A 47 36.14 -10.90 11.19
CA ASN A 47 36.96 -10.66 12.38
C ASN A 47 36.27 -10.32 13.73
N GLN A 48 35.07 -10.84 14.02
CA GLN A 48 34.42 -10.71 15.33
C GLN A 48 34.59 -11.93 16.24
N THR A 49 34.55 -11.73 17.56
CA THR A 49 34.64 -12.81 18.57
C THR A 49 33.45 -13.77 18.48
N SER A 50 33.73 -15.08 18.61
CA SER A 50 32.75 -16.14 18.32
C SER A 50 31.47 -16.10 19.16
N GLU A 51 31.52 -15.54 20.38
CA GLU A 51 30.35 -15.44 21.25
C GLU A 51 29.36 -14.37 20.75
N THR A 52 29.88 -13.22 20.34
CA THR A 52 29.08 -12.12 19.76
C THR A 52 28.39 -12.56 18.48
N ILE A 53 29.07 -13.38 17.68
CA ILE A 53 28.54 -13.92 16.42
C ILE A 53 27.30 -14.78 16.66
N ILE A 54 27.33 -15.66 17.67
CA ILE A 54 26.19 -16.55 17.98
C ILE A 54 24.95 -15.74 18.35
N ILE A 55 25.12 -14.75 19.22
CA ILE A 55 24.02 -13.86 19.66
C ILE A 55 23.46 -13.08 18.46
N VAL A 56 24.33 -12.49 17.64
CA VAL A 56 23.91 -11.72 16.46
C VAL A 56 23.20 -12.60 15.44
N LEU A 57 23.66 -13.83 15.20
CA LEU A 57 22.97 -14.77 14.29
C LEU A 57 21.60 -15.17 14.82
N GLN A 58 21.50 -15.49 16.12
CA GLN A 58 20.25 -15.93 16.71
C GLN A 58 19.23 -14.79 16.74
N TYR A 59 19.56 -13.64 17.32
CA TYR A 59 18.62 -12.53 17.38
C TYR A 59 18.39 -11.89 16.01
N GLY A 60 19.44 -11.76 15.19
CA GLY A 60 19.34 -11.21 13.84
C GLY A 60 18.48 -12.08 12.92
N GLY A 61 18.70 -13.39 12.91
CA GLY A 61 17.89 -14.34 12.14
C GLY A 61 16.43 -14.34 12.58
N GLY A 62 16.17 -14.28 13.89
CA GLY A 62 14.81 -14.18 14.43
C GLY A 62 14.08 -12.91 14.02
N ILE A 63 14.74 -11.74 14.12
CA ILE A 63 14.16 -10.45 13.69
C ILE A 63 13.86 -10.46 12.20
N ILE A 64 14.80 -10.94 11.38
CA ILE A 64 14.60 -11.06 9.92
C ILE A 64 13.40 -11.97 9.61
N ALA A 65 13.27 -13.10 10.32
CA ALA A 65 12.15 -14.02 10.14
C ALA A 65 10.80 -13.37 10.48
N VAL A 66 10.72 -12.63 11.59
CA VAL A 66 9.51 -11.90 12.01
C VAL A 66 9.14 -10.82 10.99
N ILE A 67 10.12 -10.05 10.51
CA ILE A 67 9.89 -9.03 9.47
C ILE A 67 9.38 -9.69 8.18
N GLY A 68 10.02 -10.78 7.75
CA GLY A 68 9.59 -11.55 6.57
C GLY A 68 8.15 -12.06 6.71
N LEU A 69 7.77 -12.55 7.88
CA LEU A 69 6.41 -12.99 8.19
C LEU A 69 5.40 -11.83 8.11
N VAL A 70 5.69 -10.68 8.71
CA VAL A 70 4.82 -9.50 8.65
C VAL A 70 4.61 -9.04 7.20
N ILE A 71 5.67 -9.01 6.40
CA ILE A 71 5.59 -8.67 4.96
C ILE A 71 4.75 -9.70 4.19
N ALA A 72 4.90 -10.98 4.50
CA ALA A 72 4.11 -12.04 3.87
C ALA A 72 2.60 -11.91 4.20
N ILE A 73 2.25 -11.70 5.47
CA ILE A 73 0.85 -11.58 5.93
C ILE A 73 0.21 -10.30 5.37
N THR A 74 0.89 -9.16 5.46
CA THR A 74 0.39 -7.89 4.91
C THR A 74 0.21 -7.97 3.39
N GLY A 75 1.07 -8.71 2.69
CA GLY A 75 0.93 -8.99 1.26
C GLY A 75 -0.34 -9.77 0.88
N ILE A 76 -0.84 -10.62 1.78
CA ILE A 76 -2.09 -11.38 1.60
C ILE A 76 -3.30 -10.52 1.99
N SER A 77 -3.25 -9.87 3.16
CA SER A 77 -4.37 -9.09 3.72
C SER A 77 -4.74 -7.86 2.88
N ALA A 78 -3.74 -7.14 2.35
CA ALA A 78 -3.99 -5.98 1.49
C ALA A 78 -4.77 -6.32 0.21
N ASN A 79 -4.82 -7.59 -0.17
CA ASN A 79 -5.49 -8.02 -1.39
C ASN A 79 -7.00 -8.26 -1.18
N GLY A 80 -7.43 -8.61 0.03
CA GLY A 80 -8.85 -8.82 0.34
C GLY A 80 -9.63 -7.50 0.31
N GLU A 81 -9.10 -6.48 0.98
CA GLU A 81 -9.75 -5.18 1.10
C GLU A 81 -9.69 -4.36 -0.21
N ILE A 82 -8.54 -4.35 -0.88
CA ILE A 82 -8.38 -3.58 -2.14
C ILE A 82 -9.21 -4.18 -3.28
N ASN A 83 -9.35 -5.51 -3.37
CA ASN A 83 -10.21 -6.10 -4.40
C ASN A 83 -11.70 -5.81 -4.14
N SER A 84 -12.12 -5.77 -2.88
CA SER A 84 -13.48 -5.37 -2.50
C SER A 84 -13.76 -3.92 -2.89
N ILE A 85 -12.85 -3.00 -2.55
CA ILE A 85 -12.97 -1.57 -2.89
C ILE A 85 -12.91 -1.36 -4.41
N LYS A 86 -12.00 -2.04 -5.12
CA LYS A 86 -11.88 -1.94 -6.59
C LYS A 86 -13.13 -2.45 -7.31
N SER A 87 -13.76 -3.51 -6.80
CA SER A 87 -15.03 -4.00 -7.33
C SER A 87 -16.17 -3.02 -7.11
N SER A 88 -16.16 -2.33 -5.97
CA SER A 88 -17.13 -1.27 -5.64
C SER A 88 -16.95 -0.07 -6.56
N LEU A 89 -15.72 0.42 -6.75
CA LEU A 89 -15.41 1.51 -7.68
C LEU A 89 -15.82 1.18 -9.12
N ARG A 90 -15.52 -0.03 -9.61
CA ARG A 90 -15.93 -0.46 -10.96
C ARG A 90 -17.46 -0.45 -11.13
N ARG A 91 -18.22 -0.68 -10.05
CA ARG A 91 -19.68 -0.63 -10.06
C ARG A 91 -20.23 0.82 -10.01
N LEU A 92 -19.48 1.75 -9.42
CA LEU A 92 -19.83 3.18 -9.37
C LEU A 92 -19.44 3.95 -10.65
N GLU A 93 -18.40 3.52 -11.37
CA GLU A 93 -17.94 4.14 -12.62
C GLU A 93 -19.07 4.40 -13.64
N PRO A 94 -19.96 3.43 -13.98
CA PRO A 94 -21.06 3.69 -14.89
C PRO A 94 -22.14 4.62 -14.30
N ARG A 95 -22.26 4.74 -12.97
CA ARG A 95 -23.17 5.72 -12.36
C ARG A 95 -22.63 7.14 -12.51
N ILE A 96 -21.33 7.37 -12.34
CA ILE A 96 -20.71 8.69 -12.50
C ILE A 96 -20.84 9.17 -13.95
N GLN A 97 -20.73 8.25 -14.92
CA GLN A 97 -20.87 8.59 -16.34
C GLN A 97 -22.31 8.90 -16.76
N ASN A 98 -23.29 8.41 -15.99
CA ASN A 98 -24.71 8.72 -16.15
C ASN A 98 -25.21 9.77 -15.16
N LEU A 99 -24.34 10.36 -14.33
CA LEU A 99 -24.74 11.51 -13.54
C LEU A 99 -25.02 12.64 -14.54
N PRO A 100 -26.23 13.23 -14.53
CA PRO A 100 -26.45 14.45 -15.28
C PRO A 100 -25.41 15.44 -14.79
N THR A 101 -24.47 15.79 -15.67
CA THR A 101 -23.59 16.91 -15.44
C THR A 101 -24.52 18.09 -15.34
N SER A 102 -24.85 18.49 -14.11
CA SER A 102 -25.62 19.69 -13.82
C SER A 102 -24.78 20.86 -14.30
N GLN A 103 -24.78 21.08 -15.61
CA GLN A 103 -24.47 22.37 -16.16
C GLN A 103 -25.32 23.37 -15.38
N PRO A 104 -24.75 24.49 -14.93
CA PRO A 104 -25.55 25.56 -14.34
C PRO A 104 -26.54 25.98 -15.42
N LYS A 105 -27.76 25.46 -15.34
CA LYS A 105 -28.89 25.86 -16.17
C LYS A 105 -29.11 27.31 -15.77
N THR A 106 -28.54 28.22 -16.55
CA THR A 106 -28.75 29.66 -16.44
C THR A 106 -30.25 29.84 -16.38
N GLN A 107 -30.75 30.13 -15.18
CA GLN A 107 -32.18 30.33 -14.97
C GLN A 107 -32.53 31.62 -15.69
N THR A 108 -33.07 31.52 -16.91
CA THR A 108 -33.57 32.65 -17.66
C THR A 108 -35.03 32.86 -17.27
N SER A 109 -35.41 34.12 -17.10
CA SER A 109 -36.77 34.57 -16.79
C SER A 109 -37.26 35.48 -17.89
N THR A 110 -38.51 35.34 -18.32
CA THR A 110 -39.07 36.16 -19.41
C THR A 110 -39.53 37.52 -18.88
N CYS A 111 -39.22 38.59 -19.62
CA CYS A 111 -39.66 39.95 -19.34
C CYS A 111 -41.18 40.08 -19.45
N ARG A 112 -41.85 40.58 -18.41
CA ARG A 112 -43.31 40.81 -18.43
C ARG A 112 -43.76 41.94 -19.34
N PHE A 113 -42.85 42.84 -19.74
CA PHE A 113 -43.19 44.01 -20.53
C PHE A 113 -43.03 43.81 -22.05
N CYS A 114 -41.97 43.10 -22.47
CA CYS A 114 -41.66 42.92 -23.90
C CYS A 114 -41.51 41.46 -24.33
N GLY A 115 -41.55 40.51 -23.39
CA GLY A 115 -41.42 39.09 -23.70
C GLY A 115 -39.99 38.59 -23.96
N ALA A 116 -38.96 39.44 -23.85
CA ALA A 116 -37.57 39.03 -24.04
C ALA A 116 -37.06 38.13 -22.89
N GLU A 117 -36.15 37.20 -23.18
CA GLU A 117 -35.49 36.39 -22.14
C GLU A 117 -34.42 37.21 -21.39
N ILE A 118 -34.46 37.18 -20.06
CA ILE A 118 -33.57 37.91 -19.16
C ILE A 118 -32.85 36.89 -18.26
N ALA A 119 -31.52 36.98 -18.12
CA ALA A 119 -30.80 36.15 -17.16
C ALA A 119 -31.19 36.50 -15.71
N LEU A 120 -31.20 35.53 -14.79
CA LEU A 120 -31.67 35.78 -13.42
C LEU A 120 -30.93 36.94 -12.72
N ASN A 121 -29.66 37.16 -13.08
CA ASN A 121 -28.76 38.15 -12.52
C ASN A 121 -28.88 39.54 -13.15
N ASP A 122 -29.62 39.69 -14.26
CA ASP A 122 -29.81 40.99 -14.90
C ASP A 122 -30.99 41.72 -14.26
N LEU A 123 -30.73 42.91 -13.72
CA LEU A 123 -31.77 43.78 -13.14
C LEU A 123 -32.61 44.47 -14.20
N PHE A 124 -32.08 44.62 -15.43
CA PHE A 124 -32.69 45.35 -16.53
C PHE A 124 -32.82 44.46 -17.77
N CYS A 125 -33.94 44.59 -18.48
CA CYS A 125 -34.21 43.83 -19.69
C CYS A 125 -33.43 44.40 -20.88
N PRO A 126 -32.59 43.62 -21.59
CA PRO A 126 -31.85 44.12 -22.75
C PRO A 126 -32.75 44.51 -23.93
N GLY A 127 -33.95 43.93 -24.03
CA GLY A 127 -34.89 44.25 -25.11
C GLY A 127 -35.64 45.58 -24.95
N CYS A 128 -35.96 46.00 -23.71
CA CYS A 128 -36.83 47.16 -23.47
C CYS A 128 -36.29 48.17 -22.44
N GLY A 129 -35.15 47.89 -21.82
CA GLY A 129 -34.49 48.76 -20.84
C GLY A 129 -35.21 48.87 -19.48
N ARG A 130 -36.32 48.16 -19.27
CA ARG A 130 -37.09 48.20 -18.00
C ARG A 130 -36.53 47.23 -16.96
N SER A 131 -36.74 47.57 -15.69
CA SER A 131 -36.41 46.70 -14.57
C SER A 131 -37.23 45.40 -14.58
N LYS A 132 -36.68 44.35 -13.96
CA LYS A 132 -37.31 43.03 -13.81
C LYS A 132 -38.56 43.03 -12.89
N ILE A 133 -38.84 44.15 -12.20
CA ILE A 133 -40.02 44.41 -11.35
C ILE A 133 -40.98 45.36 -12.06
#